data_AF-A0A0F5FMM3-F1
#
_entry.id   AF-A0A0F5FMM3-F1
#
_cell.length_a   1.000
_cell.length_b   1.000
_cell.length_c   1.000
_cell.angle_alpha   90.00
_cell.angle_beta   90.00
_cell.angle_gamma   90.00
#
_symmetry.space_group_name_H-M   'P 1'
#
loop_
_entity.id
_entity.type
_entity.pdbx_description
1 polymer ?
#
loop_
_entity_poly.entity_id
_entity_poly.type
_entity_poly.pdbx_seq_one_letter_code
_entity_poly.pdbx_strand_id
1 'polypeptide(L)'
;MMWETASYVVTVIGLPLAIAFYVLDRFKQRSQEEEETYLHLTDEYVSFLKLALDNADLRLLDPNATHGLDDEQKMRKFALLGILISLFERAYILTYRDAMRGAELRRWRSWEDWMVEWCRREDFRAAMDVHLPGEDPEFVAYLQKLAAMSVPGSRQKV
;
A
#
# COMPACT_ATOMS: atom_id res chain seq x y z
N MET A 1 6.50 -32.33 -51.52
CA MET A 1 5.69 -33.10 -50.54
C MET A 1 6.17 -32.97 -49.10
N MET A 2 7.39 -33.37 -48.71
CA MET A 2 7.82 -33.29 -47.29
C MET A 2 7.97 -31.86 -46.72
N TRP A 3 8.26 -30.87 -47.58
CA TRP A 3 8.45 -29.47 -47.17
C TRP A 3 7.12 -28.75 -46.87
N GLU A 4 6.06 -29.07 -47.60
CA GLU A 4 4.73 -28.45 -47.41
C GLU A 4 4.07 -28.92 -46.11
N THR A 5 4.21 -30.21 -45.77
CA THR A 5 3.72 -30.75 -44.51
C THR A 5 4.50 -30.20 -43.31
N ALA A 6 5.81 -29.96 -43.45
CA ALA A 6 6.62 -29.31 -42.41
C ALA A 6 6.18 -27.85 -42.15
N SER A 7 5.88 -27.08 -43.21
CA SER A 7 5.35 -25.71 -43.07
C SER A 7 3.98 -25.68 -42.41
N TYR A 8 3.12 -26.64 -42.74
CA TYR A 8 1.80 -26.78 -42.12
C TYR A 8 1.90 -27.14 -40.62
N VAL A 9 2.83 -28.02 -40.24
CA VAL A 9 3.08 -28.36 -38.84
C VAL A 9 3.59 -27.16 -38.02
N VAL A 10 4.52 -26.38 -38.56
CA VAL A 10 5.04 -25.17 -37.87
C VAL A 10 3.95 -24.12 -37.67
N THR A 11 3.06 -23.93 -38.63
CA THR A 11 2.00 -22.92 -38.53
C THR A 11 0.84 -23.39 -37.65
N VAL A 12 0.44 -24.66 -37.75
CA VAL A 12 -0.69 -25.22 -36.99
C VAL A 12 -0.31 -25.58 -35.55
N ILE A 13 0.93 -25.95 -35.28
CA ILE A 13 1.41 -26.30 -33.94
C ILE A 13 2.26 -25.18 -33.34
N GLY A 14 3.18 -24.61 -34.11
CA GLY A 14 4.14 -23.62 -33.61
C GLY A 14 3.49 -22.30 -33.21
N LEU A 15 2.53 -21.79 -33.99
CA LEU A 15 1.86 -20.53 -33.64
C LEU A 15 0.97 -20.66 -32.39
N PRO A 16 0.10 -21.68 -32.25
CA PRO A 16 -0.66 -21.88 -31.01
C PRO A 16 0.24 -22.12 -29.79
N LEU A 17 1.34 -22.87 -29.96
CA LEU A 17 2.30 -23.11 -28.88
C LEU A 17 3.00 -21.81 -28.44
N ALA A 18 3.41 -20.97 -29.39
CA ALA A 18 3.99 -19.66 -29.10
C ALA A 18 3.01 -18.73 -28.37
N ILE A 19 1.74 -18.70 -28.80
CA ILE A 19 0.69 -17.95 -28.11
C ILE A 19 0.46 -18.50 -26.69
N ALA A 20 0.42 -19.82 -26.52
CA ALA A 20 0.24 -20.45 -25.22
C ALA A 20 1.40 -20.11 -24.27
N PHE A 21 2.65 -20.23 -24.71
CA PHE A 21 3.81 -19.83 -23.93
C PHE A 21 3.79 -18.34 -23.59
N TYR A 22 3.45 -17.47 -24.54
CA TYR A 22 3.34 -16.03 -24.29
C TYR A 22 2.29 -15.71 -23.23
N VAL A 23 1.11 -16.33 -23.29
CA VAL A 23 0.04 -16.12 -22.30
C VAL A 23 0.48 -16.62 -20.92
N LEU A 24 1.05 -17.82 -20.83
CA LEU A 24 1.56 -18.37 -19.56
C LEU A 24 2.65 -17.48 -18.95
N ASP A 25 3.58 -17.01 -19.77
CA ASP A 25 4.66 -16.13 -19.34
C ASP A 25 4.11 -14.77 -18.88
N ARG A 26 3.13 -14.20 -19.61
CA ARG A 26 2.47 -12.95 -19.23
C ARG A 26 1.73 -13.04 -17.90
N PHE A 27 1.08 -14.17 -17.62
CA PHE A 27 0.44 -14.41 -16.32
C PHE A 27 1.47 -14.45 -15.19
N LYS A 28 2.62 -15.10 -15.42
CA LYS A 28 3.72 -15.16 -14.44
C LYS A 28 4.33 -13.78 -14.20
N GLN A 29 4.64 -13.04 -15.26
CA GLN A 29 5.21 -11.69 -15.19
C GLN A 29 4.34 -10.74 -14.36
N ARG A 30 3.02 -10.71 -14.61
CA ARG A 30 2.11 -9.84 -13.83
C ARG A 30 2.16 -10.11 -12.33
N SER A 31 2.22 -11.38 -11.94
CA SER A 31 2.30 -11.73 -10.52
C SER A 31 3.62 -11.30 -9.87
N GLN A 32 4.72 -11.32 -10.65
CA GLN A 32 6.03 -10.86 -10.20
C GLN A 32 6.10 -9.34 -10.10
N GLU A 33 5.59 -8.60 -11.09
CA GLU A 33 5.51 -7.13 -11.06
C GLU A 33 4.74 -6.62 -9.83
N GLU A 34 3.61 -7.28 -9.50
CA GLU A 34 2.82 -6.95 -8.29
C GLU A 34 3.57 -7.28 -7.00
N GLU A 35 4.36 -8.35 -6.98
CA GLU A 35 5.19 -8.72 -5.82
C GLU A 35 6.37 -7.74 -5.63
N GLU A 36 7.05 -7.37 -6.71
CA GLU A 36 8.13 -6.36 -6.70
C GLU A 36 7.61 -5.01 -6.21
N THR A 37 6.44 -4.57 -6.70
CA THR A 37 5.80 -3.34 -6.24
C THR A 37 5.50 -3.39 -4.75
N TYR A 38 4.96 -4.50 -4.26
CA TYR A 38 4.69 -4.68 -2.84
C TYR A 38 5.96 -4.66 -1.98
N LEU A 39 7.02 -5.35 -2.42
CA LEU A 39 8.30 -5.38 -1.71
C LEU A 39 8.93 -3.99 -1.66
N HIS A 40 8.92 -3.26 -2.77
CA HIS A 40 9.42 -1.89 -2.84
C HIS A 40 8.68 -0.96 -1.86
N LEU A 41 7.35 -0.99 -1.84
CA LEU A 41 6.56 -0.18 -0.91
C LEU A 41 6.80 -0.60 0.56
N THR A 42 7.01 -1.89 0.81
CA THR A 42 7.34 -2.39 2.14
C THR A 42 8.72 -1.87 2.59
N ASP A 43 9.70 -1.83 1.69
CA ASP A 43 11.02 -1.27 1.96
C ASP A 43 10.96 0.25 2.21
N GLU A 44 10.11 0.99 1.49
CA GLU A 44 9.84 2.40 1.77
C GLU A 44 9.24 2.58 3.18
N TYR A 45 8.31 1.72 3.59
CA TYR A 45 7.74 1.74 4.94
C TYR A 45 8.80 1.45 6.02
N VAL A 46 9.65 0.45 5.80
CA VAL A 46 10.78 0.18 6.71
C VAL A 46 11.74 1.37 6.77
N SER A 47 11.96 2.05 5.66
CA SER A 47 12.80 3.25 5.60
C SER A 47 12.18 4.41 6.39
N PHE A 48 10.87 4.59 6.31
CA PHE A 48 10.12 5.52 7.16
C PHE A 48 10.28 5.17 8.65
N LEU A 49 10.13 3.90 9.03
CA LEU A 49 10.30 3.48 10.43
C LEU A 49 11.71 3.73 10.96
N LYS A 50 12.75 3.53 10.13
CA LYS A 50 14.13 3.90 10.46
C LYS A 50 14.26 5.40 10.67
N LEU A 51 13.68 6.22 9.79
CA LEU A 51 13.67 7.67 9.94
C LEU A 51 12.96 8.12 11.23
N ALA A 52 11.86 7.47 11.59
CA ALA A 52 11.16 7.71 12.85
C ALA A 52 12.01 7.29 14.06
N LEU A 53 12.80 6.21 13.96
CA LEU A 53 13.73 5.78 14.99
C LEU A 53 14.90 6.76 15.17
N ASP A 54 15.42 7.31 14.07
CA ASP A 54 16.45 8.36 14.11
C ASP A 54 15.94 9.66 14.77
N ASN A 55 14.61 9.83 14.79
CA ASN A 55 13.90 10.91 15.50
C ASN A 55 13.15 10.37 16.73
N ALA A 56 13.77 9.47 17.50
CA ALA A 56 13.16 8.83 18.67
C ALA A 56 12.68 9.82 19.75
N ASP A 57 13.25 11.04 19.77
CA ASP A 57 12.81 12.13 20.64
C ASP A 57 11.34 12.53 20.42
N LEU A 58 10.82 12.34 19.21
CA LEU A 58 9.43 12.61 18.85
C LEU A 58 8.45 11.54 19.37
N ARG A 59 8.98 10.39 19.82
CA ARG A 59 8.23 9.21 20.26
C ARG A 59 7.15 8.77 19.27
N LEU A 60 7.48 8.84 17.98
CA LEU A 60 6.57 8.46 16.91
C LEU A 60 6.14 6.99 16.96
N LEU A 61 6.88 6.10 17.64
CA LEU A 61 6.54 4.69 17.76
C LEU A 61 5.91 4.33 19.12
N ASP A 62 5.75 5.31 20.02
CA ASP A 62 5.09 5.09 21.31
C ASP A 62 3.56 5.10 21.09
N PRO A 63 2.83 4.11 21.63
CA PRO A 63 1.36 4.10 21.57
C PRO A 63 0.71 5.29 22.30
N ASN A 64 1.41 5.92 23.25
CA ASN A 64 0.87 7.03 24.02
C ASN A 64 1.13 8.38 23.32
N ALA A 65 0.17 9.29 23.42
CA ALA A 65 0.32 10.65 22.89
C ALA A 65 1.57 11.33 23.48
N THR A 66 2.47 11.79 22.61
CA THR A 66 3.67 12.53 23.02
C THR A 66 3.28 13.91 23.54
N HIS A 67 3.35 14.10 24.87
CA HIS A 67 3.15 15.41 25.49
C HIS A 67 4.49 16.12 25.71
N GLY A 68 4.49 17.46 25.62
CA GLY A 68 5.65 18.29 25.95
C GLY A 68 6.70 18.46 24.85
N LEU A 69 6.35 18.23 23.58
CA LEU A 69 7.23 18.52 22.45
C LEU A 69 7.42 20.05 22.28
N ASP A 70 8.64 20.46 21.94
CA ASP A 70 8.91 21.83 21.50
C ASP A 70 8.36 22.10 20.08
N ASP A 71 8.45 23.33 19.61
CA ASP A 71 7.87 23.71 18.31
C ASP A 71 8.62 23.11 17.11
N GLU A 72 9.93 22.90 17.24
CA GLU A 72 10.74 22.24 16.21
C GLU A 72 10.37 20.75 16.10
N GLN A 73 10.20 20.08 17.24
CA GLN A 73 9.78 18.70 17.34
C GLN A 73 8.35 18.50 16.79
N LYS A 74 7.43 19.41 17.09
CA LYS A 74 6.08 19.39 16.48
C LYS A 74 6.15 19.49 14.96
N MET A 75 6.98 20.39 14.43
CA MET A 75 7.16 20.55 12.99
C MET A 75 7.75 19.29 12.34
N ARG A 76 8.82 18.72 12.93
CA ARG A 76 9.43 17.46 12.44
C ARG A 76 8.43 16.31 12.47
N LYS A 77 7.69 16.17 13.58
CA LYS A 77 6.64 15.15 13.73
C LYS A 77 5.56 15.30 12.68
N PHE A 78 5.08 16.52 12.46
CA PHE A 78 4.08 16.83 11.44
C PHE A 78 4.57 16.44 10.04
N ALA A 79 5.78 16.84 9.66
CA ALA A 79 6.38 16.47 8.37
C ALA A 79 6.53 14.95 8.19
N LEU A 80 6.93 14.22 9.24
CA LEU A 80 7.04 12.76 9.21
C LEU A 80 5.67 12.09 9.01
N LEU A 81 4.62 12.60 9.66
CA LEU A 81 3.27 12.10 9.45
C LEU A 81 2.77 12.38 8.02
N GLY A 82 3.13 13.53 7.44
CA GLY A 82 2.88 13.80 6.02
C GLY A 82 3.56 12.79 5.10
N ILE A 83 4.85 12.49 5.32
CA ILE A 83 5.57 11.46 4.55
C ILE A 83 4.87 10.10 4.63
N LEU A 84 4.39 9.73 5.81
CA LEU A 84 3.67 8.48 6.01
C LEU A 84 2.32 8.45 5.27
N ILE A 85 1.57 9.55 5.29
CA ILE A 85 0.29 9.66 4.58
C ILE A 85 0.50 9.52 3.07
N SER A 86 1.49 10.20 2.49
CA SER A 86 1.78 10.08 1.06
C SER A 86 2.31 8.68 0.67
N LEU A 87 2.99 7.97 1.58
CA LEU A 87 3.33 6.55 1.37
C LEU A 87 2.08 5.67 1.33
N PHE A 88 1.13 5.89 2.24
CA PHE A 88 -0.14 5.17 2.24
C PHE A 88 -0.98 5.44 1.00
N GLU A 89 -1.00 6.68 0.52
CA GLU A 89 -1.65 7.04 -0.74
C GLU A 89 -1.02 6.25 -1.90
N ARG A 90 0.30 6.29 -2.04
CA ARG A 90 1.01 5.55 -3.09
C ARG A 90 0.73 4.04 -3.00
N ALA A 91 0.71 3.47 -1.79
CA ALA A 91 0.35 2.07 -1.59
C ALA A 91 -1.10 1.79 -2.03
N TYR A 92 -2.04 2.68 -1.72
CA TYR A 92 -3.42 2.59 -2.18
C TYR A 92 -3.50 2.61 -3.71
N ILE A 93 -2.94 3.63 -4.36
CA ILE A 93 -2.99 3.79 -5.83
C ILE A 93 -2.38 2.59 -6.57
N LEU A 94 -1.24 2.08 -6.07
CA LEU A 94 -0.50 1.04 -6.78
C LEU A 94 -0.98 -0.38 -6.51
N THR A 95 -1.62 -0.63 -5.36
CA THR A 95 -1.91 -2.00 -4.91
C THR A 95 -3.38 -2.27 -4.57
N TYR A 96 -4.20 -1.24 -4.33
CA TYR A 96 -5.61 -1.43 -4.02
C TYR A 96 -6.42 -1.76 -5.27
N ARG A 97 -7.30 -2.77 -5.16
CA ARG A 97 -8.33 -3.13 -6.15
C ARG A 97 -9.61 -3.59 -5.46
N ASP A 98 -10.77 -3.33 -6.03
CA ASP A 98 -12.05 -3.74 -5.41
C ASP A 98 -12.19 -5.27 -5.22
N ALA A 99 -11.62 -6.06 -6.14
CA ALA A 99 -11.85 -7.50 -6.25
C ALA A 99 -10.58 -8.34 -6.00
N MET A 100 -9.81 -8.03 -4.95
CA MET A 100 -8.58 -8.77 -4.60
C MET A 100 -8.84 -10.19 -4.09
N ARG A 101 -7.97 -11.14 -4.43
CA ARG A 101 -8.04 -12.54 -3.97
C ARG A 101 -6.66 -13.11 -3.61
N GLY A 102 -6.65 -14.13 -2.76
CA GLY A 102 -5.44 -14.91 -2.47
C GLY A 102 -4.29 -14.06 -1.91
N ALA A 103 -3.15 -14.05 -2.59
CA ALA A 103 -1.94 -13.36 -2.15
C ALA A 103 -2.07 -11.83 -2.18
N GLU A 104 -2.73 -11.27 -3.19
CA GLU A 104 -2.96 -9.82 -3.34
C GLU A 104 -3.75 -9.27 -2.15
N LEU A 105 -4.88 -9.91 -1.81
CA LEU A 105 -5.68 -9.53 -0.64
C LEU A 105 -4.89 -9.64 0.68
N ARG A 106 -4.01 -10.63 0.81
CA ARG A 106 -3.15 -10.76 2.00
C ARG A 106 -2.16 -9.61 2.11
N ARG A 107 -1.53 -9.21 1.00
CA ARG A 107 -0.61 -8.07 0.94
C ARG A 107 -1.34 -6.77 1.30
N TRP A 108 -2.53 -6.55 0.75
CA TRP A 108 -3.33 -5.39 1.06
C TRP A 108 -3.74 -5.33 2.54
N ARG A 109 -4.13 -6.47 3.13
CA ARG A 109 -4.47 -6.52 4.55
C ARG A 109 -3.33 -6.06 5.46
N SER A 110 -2.08 -6.35 5.13
CA SER A 110 -0.94 -5.82 5.87
C SER A 110 -0.90 -4.29 5.85
N TRP A 111 -1.16 -3.67 4.69
CA TRP A 111 -1.26 -2.22 4.56
C TRP A 111 -2.43 -1.64 5.35
N GLU A 112 -3.60 -2.26 5.24
CA GLU A 112 -4.80 -1.85 5.99
C GLU A 112 -4.57 -1.94 7.50
N ASP A 113 -3.93 -3.00 7.99
CA ASP A 113 -3.59 -3.17 9.41
C ASP A 113 -2.64 -2.06 9.89
N TRP A 114 -1.63 -1.68 9.09
CA TRP A 114 -0.76 -0.55 9.41
C TRP A 114 -1.54 0.76 9.43
N MET A 115 -2.35 1.06 8.40
CA MET A 115 -3.16 2.27 8.36
C MET A 115 -4.10 2.36 9.56
N VAL A 116 -4.76 1.26 9.93
CA VAL A 116 -5.65 1.18 11.09
C VAL A 116 -4.90 1.49 12.38
N GLU A 117 -3.70 0.93 12.57
CA GLU A 117 -2.89 1.18 13.75
C GLU A 117 -2.51 2.66 13.89
N TRP A 118 -2.11 3.30 12.78
CA TRP A 118 -1.82 4.74 12.78
C TRP A 118 -3.08 5.57 13.01
N CYS A 119 -4.21 5.21 12.40
CA CYS A 119 -5.49 5.90 12.58
C CYS A 119 -6.03 5.85 14.02
N ARG A 120 -5.60 4.88 14.85
CA ARG A 120 -5.99 4.82 16.27
C ARG A 120 -5.42 5.96 17.10
N ARG A 121 -4.37 6.63 16.61
CA ARG A 121 -3.67 7.67 17.36
C ARG A 121 -4.26 9.05 17.09
N GLU A 122 -4.33 9.86 18.15
CA GLU A 122 -4.87 11.22 18.07
C GLU A 122 -3.98 12.16 17.24
N ASP A 123 -2.66 12.02 17.36
CA ASP A 123 -1.68 12.83 16.62
C ASP A 123 -1.74 12.59 15.11
N PHE A 124 -1.91 11.34 14.69
CA PHE A 124 -2.09 10.97 13.29
C PHE A 124 -3.40 11.53 12.73
N ARG A 125 -4.52 11.41 13.47
CA ARG A 125 -5.80 11.98 13.04
C ARG A 125 -5.75 13.50 12.91
N ALA A 126 -5.09 14.19 13.83
CA ALA A 126 -4.89 15.64 13.72
C ALA A 126 -4.03 16.02 12.50
N ALA A 127 -3.04 15.20 12.15
CA ALA A 127 -2.23 15.41 10.96
C ALA A 127 -3.03 15.13 9.67
N MET A 128 -3.92 14.13 9.67
CA MET A 128 -4.81 13.83 8.54
C MET A 128 -5.67 15.03 8.14
N ASP A 129 -6.22 15.78 9.11
CA ASP A 129 -7.06 16.95 8.82
C ASP A 129 -6.33 18.03 7.99
N VAL A 130 -5.00 18.09 8.07
CA VAL A 130 -4.18 19.08 7.37
C VAL A 130 -3.49 18.51 6.13
N HIS A 131 -3.08 17.23 6.15
CA HIS A 131 -2.32 16.61 5.05
C HIS A 131 -3.20 15.95 3.98
N LEU A 132 -4.38 15.44 4.33
CA LEU A 132 -5.27 14.82 3.35
C LEU A 132 -5.82 15.77 2.28
N PRO A 133 -6.07 17.07 2.56
CA PRO A 133 -6.46 18.01 1.53
C PRO A 133 -5.37 18.16 0.45
N GLY A 134 -5.58 17.52 -0.71
CA GLY A 134 -4.65 17.55 -1.84
C GLY A 134 -4.23 16.17 -2.34
N GLU A 135 -4.42 15.14 -1.52
CA GLU A 135 -4.21 13.73 -1.91
C GLU A 135 -5.40 13.20 -2.72
N ASP A 136 -5.25 12.00 -3.29
CA ASP A 136 -6.27 11.33 -4.09
C ASP A 136 -7.63 11.23 -3.36
N PRO A 137 -8.76 11.67 -3.97
CA PRO A 137 -10.06 11.67 -3.31
C PRO A 137 -10.55 10.29 -2.85
N GLU A 138 -10.23 9.21 -3.58
CA GLU A 138 -10.63 7.85 -3.22
C GLU A 138 -9.83 7.37 -2.01
N PHE A 139 -8.53 7.62 -1.99
CA PHE A 139 -7.66 7.36 -0.84
C PHE A 139 -8.11 8.15 0.40
N VAL A 140 -8.41 9.44 0.25
CA VAL A 140 -8.89 10.29 1.36
C VAL A 140 -10.14 9.69 1.99
N ALA A 141 -11.14 9.35 1.17
CA ALA A 141 -12.37 8.74 1.64
C ALA A 141 -12.12 7.38 2.30
N TYR A 142 -11.21 6.59 1.73
CA TYR A 142 -10.83 5.29 2.26
C TYR A 142 -10.18 5.39 3.64
N LEU A 143 -9.17 6.26 3.80
CA LEU A 143 -8.46 6.41 5.07
C LEU A 143 -9.35 7.04 6.15
N GLN A 144 -10.19 8.02 5.80
CA GLN A 144 -11.17 8.58 6.74
C GLN A 144 -12.15 7.52 7.24
N LYS A 145 -12.60 6.61 6.37
CA LYS A 145 -13.45 5.49 6.75
C LYS A 145 -12.72 4.54 7.71
N LEU A 146 -11.47 4.19 7.43
CA LEU A 146 -10.65 3.37 8.33
C LEU A 146 -10.51 4.03 9.71
N ALA A 147 -10.25 5.34 9.76
CA ALA A 147 -10.15 6.09 11.00
C ALA A 147 -11.45 6.11 11.80
N ALA A 148 -12.60 6.26 11.14
CA ALA A 148 -13.91 6.20 11.82
C ALA A 148 -14.21 4.81 12.41
N MET A 149 -13.73 3.73 11.77
CA MET A 149 -13.91 2.36 12.23
C MET A 149 -12.93 1.96 13.35
N SER A 150 -11.77 2.62 13.44
CA SER A 150 -10.73 2.28 14.42
C SER A 150 -10.98 2.88 15.81
N VAL A 151 -11.90 3.85 15.93
CA VAL A 151 -12.30 4.45 17.23
C VAL A 151 -13.12 3.43 18.04
N PRO A 152 -12.68 3.05 19.25
CA PRO A 152 -13.45 2.17 20.12
C PRO A 152 -14.67 2.91 20.70
N GLY A 153 -15.75 2.95 19.91
CA GLY A 153 -17.01 3.61 20.27
C GLY A 153 -18.14 3.46 19.24
N SER A 154 -17.85 3.01 18.02
CA SER A 154 -18.82 2.89 16.92
C SER A 154 -19.47 1.51 16.77
N ARG A 155 -19.24 0.57 17.71
CA ARG A 155 -20.08 -0.65 17.86
C ARG A 155 -21.08 -0.50 19.00
N GLN A 156 -22.08 0.36 18.84
CA GLN A 156 -23.32 0.22 19.59
C GLN A 156 -24.52 0.76 18.81
N LYS A 157 -25.46 -0.17 18.53
CA LYS A 157 -26.85 -0.02 18.04
C LYS A 157 -26.99 0.51 16.61
N VAL A 158 -27.42 -0.36 15.68
CA VAL A 158 -28.82 -0.78 15.47
C VAL A 158 -28.84 -2.23 15.01
#